data_AF-A0A0K2SKS5-F1
#
_entry.id   AF-A0A0K2SKS5-F1
#
_cell.length_a   1.000
_cell.length_b   1.000
_cell.length_c   1.000
_cell.angle_alpha   90.00
_cell.angle_beta   90.00
_cell.angle_gamma   90.00
#
_symmetry.space_group_name_H-M   'P 1'
#
loop_
_entity.id
_entity.type
_entity.pdbx_description
1 polymer ?
#
loop_
_entity_poly.entity_id
_entity_poly.type
_entity_poly.pdbx_seq_one_letter_code
_entity_poly.pdbx_strand_id
1 'polypeptide(L)'
;MPEVLVYHSHATENYAPKSAHAQGTPGDVTEVGRVLAEALNAAGIRTLHATQVHDYPDWEQSYANSRETVRQVLAANEAIKTVIDVHRDALPEVQGERYATVDIGGKPAARILFVVGDLSNANTEENLAFAEAVRAKMDQLYPGLSRGVKIQHDDYNGNLHPNALQVFIGEYRQSTLEEATRSAQLLADVVRSVLNETQATLNRSFLGIAGP
;
A
#
# COMPACT_ATOMS: atom_id res chain seq x y z
N MET A 1 -16.22 12.29 -2.54
CA MET A 1 -15.26 12.25 -1.43
C MET A 1 -14.46 10.96 -1.52
N PRO A 2 -13.13 11.06 -1.69
CA PRO A 2 -12.23 9.91 -1.66
C PRO A 2 -12.39 9.09 -0.37
N GLU A 3 -12.28 7.77 -0.50
CA GLU A 3 -12.28 6.78 0.58
C GLU A 3 -10.89 6.15 0.77
N VAL A 4 -10.03 6.22 -0.25
CA VAL A 4 -8.66 5.71 -0.21
C VAL A 4 -7.71 6.81 -0.70
N LEU A 5 -6.58 6.95 -0.01
CA LEU A 5 -5.43 7.70 -0.49
C LEU A 5 -4.32 6.71 -0.86
N VAL A 6 -3.82 6.78 -2.09
CA VAL A 6 -2.57 6.14 -2.51
C VAL A 6 -1.52 7.22 -2.65
N TYR A 7 -0.36 7.05 -2.01
CA TYR A 7 0.77 7.97 -2.09
C TYR A 7 2.10 7.21 -2.08
N HIS A 8 3.21 7.96 -2.17
CA HIS A 8 4.55 7.41 -2.20
C HIS A 8 5.49 8.29 -1.36
N SER A 9 6.02 7.77 -0.26
CA SER A 9 7.14 8.42 0.43
C SER A 9 8.40 8.38 -0.45
N HIS A 10 8.63 7.28 -1.17
CA HIS A 10 9.73 7.14 -2.13
C HIS A 10 9.22 7.10 -3.58
N ALA A 11 8.73 8.22 -4.08
CA ALA A 11 8.10 8.28 -5.40
C ALA A 11 9.09 8.02 -6.57
N THR A 12 10.40 8.15 -6.35
CA THR A 12 11.38 7.96 -7.43
C THR A 12 11.73 6.49 -7.72
N GLU A 13 11.26 5.53 -6.93
CA GLU A 13 11.66 4.13 -7.07
C GLU A 13 11.26 3.50 -8.41
N ASN A 14 12.22 2.83 -9.07
CA ASN A 14 12.00 2.05 -10.28
C ASN A 14 12.29 0.56 -10.07
N TYR A 15 11.78 -0.29 -10.97
CA TYR A 15 12.21 -1.68 -11.08
C TYR A 15 13.39 -1.81 -12.08
N ALA A 16 14.23 -2.83 -11.90
CA ALA A 16 15.29 -3.14 -12.86
C ALA A 16 14.69 -3.49 -14.24
N PRO A 17 15.38 -3.18 -15.37
CA PRO A 17 16.76 -2.73 -15.46
C PRO A 17 16.96 -1.20 -15.39
N LYS A 18 15.93 -0.40 -15.07
CA LYS A 18 16.12 1.05 -14.86
C LYS A 18 17.00 1.29 -13.63
N SER A 19 17.58 2.48 -13.53
CA SER A 19 18.24 2.91 -12.28
C SER A 19 17.26 2.83 -11.13
N ALA A 20 17.71 2.35 -9.96
CA ALA A 20 16.87 2.14 -8.78
C ALA A 20 15.98 3.33 -8.43
N HIS A 21 16.47 4.55 -8.70
CA HIS A 21 15.74 5.80 -8.48
C HIS A 21 15.78 6.68 -9.73
N ALA A 22 14.66 7.30 -10.07
CA ALA A 22 14.57 8.43 -10.98
C ALA A 22 15.17 9.70 -10.33
N GLN A 23 15.51 10.71 -11.13
CA GLN A 23 16.17 11.93 -10.65
C GLN A 23 15.17 13.09 -10.62
N GLY A 24 14.54 13.31 -9.47
CA GLY A 24 13.59 14.42 -9.25
C GLY A 24 12.24 14.27 -9.96
N THR A 25 11.97 13.11 -10.56
CA THR A 25 10.71 12.80 -11.24
C THR A 25 10.11 11.51 -10.69
N PRO A 26 8.78 11.30 -10.83
CA PRO A 26 8.15 10.03 -10.51
C PRO A 26 8.83 8.83 -11.20
N GLY A 27 9.00 7.74 -10.45
CA GLY A 27 9.49 6.45 -10.91
C GLY A 27 8.37 5.44 -11.13
N ASP A 28 8.74 4.18 -11.39
CA ASP A 28 7.81 3.09 -11.70
C ASP A 28 6.80 2.81 -10.57
N VAL A 29 7.16 3.00 -9.30
CA VAL A 29 6.21 2.77 -8.19
C VAL A 29 4.99 3.69 -8.27
N THR A 30 5.13 4.88 -8.87
CA THR A 30 3.99 5.78 -9.09
C THR A 30 3.03 5.25 -10.14
N GLU A 31 3.53 4.54 -11.15
CA GLU A 31 2.70 3.83 -12.13
C GLU A 31 1.96 2.65 -11.48
N VAL A 32 2.63 1.92 -10.57
CA VAL A 32 1.99 0.87 -9.76
C VAL A 32 0.87 1.46 -8.89
N GLY A 33 1.12 2.60 -8.24
CA GLY A 33 0.12 3.34 -7.46
C GLY A 33 -1.06 3.83 -8.30
N ARG A 34 -0.80 4.29 -9.54
CA ARG A 34 -1.84 4.71 -10.50
C ARG A 34 -2.76 3.54 -10.83
N VAL A 35 -2.19 2.38 -11.16
CA VAL A 35 -2.95 1.16 -11.48
C VAL A 35 -3.79 0.69 -10.29
N LEU A 36 -3.25 0.74 -9.06
CA LEU A 36 -4.02 0.44 -7.85
C LEU A 36 -5.22 1.39 -7.70
N ALA A 37 -4.99 2.70 -7.83
CA ALA A 37 -6.03 3.71 -7.70
C ALA A 37 -7.11 3.58 -8.78
N GLU A 38 -6.74 3.32 -10.03
CA GLU A 38 -7.67 3.10 -11.13
C GLU A 38 -8.51 1.84 -10.94
N ALA A 39 -7.90 0.74 -10.50
CA ALA A 39 -8.62 -0.50 -10.22
C ALA A 39 -9.64 -0.33 -9.08
N LEU A 40 -9.27 0.38 -8.00
CA LEU A 40 -10.18 0.72 -6.91
C LEU A 40 -11.33 1.61 -7.39
N ASN A 41 -11.02 2.66 -8.16
CA ASN A 41 -12.02 3.56 -8.73
C ASN A 41 -13.00 2.82 -9.67
N ALA A 42 -12.49 1.95 -10.54
CA ALA A 42 -13.30 1.11 -11.43
C ALA A 42 -14.21 0.14 -10.64
N ALA A 43 -13.79 -0.26 -9.44
CA ALA A 43 -14.58 -1.09 -8.54
C ALA A 43 -15.48 -0.30 -7.58
N GLY A 44 -15.63 1.02 -7.78
CA GLY A 44 -16.54 1.89 -7.03
C GLY A 44 -15.96 2.49 -5.75
N ILE A 45 -14.69 2.24 -5.43
CA ILE A 45 -14.01 2.82 -4.27
C ILE A 45 -13.28 4.09 -4.72
N ARG A 46 -13.83 5.25 -4.37
CA ARG A 46 -13.26 6.54 -4.79
C ARG A 46 -11.86 6.72 -4.21
N THR A 47 -10.86 6.81 -5.07
CA THR A 47 -9.45 6.79 -4.67
C THR A 47 -8.73 8.02 -5.19
N LEU A 48 -8.02 8.72 -4.31
CA LEU A 48 -7.10 9.80 -4.65
C LEU A 48 -5.68 9.23 -4.76
N HIS A 49 -4.96 9.61 -5.82
CA HIS A 49 -3.57 9.23 -6.02
C HIS A 49 -2.68 10.48 -5.98
N ALA A 50 -1.78 10.54 -5.00
CA ALA A 50 -0.80 11.62 -4.84
C ALA A 50 0.54 11.20 -5.45
N THR A 51 0.96 11.87 -6.53
CA THR A 51 2.16 11.53 -7.30
C THR A 51 3.35 12.45 -7.03
N GLN A 52 3.29 13.26 -5.97
CA GLN A 52 4.36 14.20 -5.64
C GLN A 52 5.64 13.45 -5.25
N VAL A 53 6.79 13.97 -5.71
CA VAL A 53 8.11 13.46 -5.34
C VAL A 53 8.52 14.04 -3.99
N HIS A 54 8.82 13.17 -3.03
CA HIS A 54 9.16 13.55 -1.65
C HIS A 54 10.62 13.24 -1.29
N ASP A 55 11.27 12.38 -2.07
CA ASP A 55 12.56 11.73 -1.83
C ASP A 55 13.70 12.30 -2.69
N TYR A 56 13.53 13.51 -3.25
CA TYR A 56 14.55 14.21 -4.03
C TYR A 56 14.54 15.73 -3.73
N PRO A 57 15.71 16.38 -3.64
CA PRO A 57 17.07 15.82 -3.73
C PRO A 57 17.51 15.09 -2.45
N ASP A 58 16.72 15.17 -1.38
CA ASP A 58 17.04 14.61 -0.07
C ASP A 58 16.16 13.40 0.22
N TRP A 59 16.77 12.21 0.15
CA TRP A 59 16.10 10.93 0.41
C TRP A 59 15.67 10.79 1.88
N GLU A 60 16.46 11.32 2.82
CA GLU A 60 16.22 11.19 4.26
C GLU A 60 14.96 11.96 4.68
N GLN A 61 14.61 13.00 3.93
CA GLN A 61 13.43 13.83 4.18
C GLN A 61 12.13 13.29 3.56
N SER A 62 12.19 12.18 2.83
CA SER A 62 11.04 11.54 2.16
C SER A 62 9.80 11.39 3.07
N TYR A 63 9.96 10.82 4.27
CA TYR A 63 8.87 10.62 5.21
C TYR A 63 8.34 11.94 5.77
N ALA A 64 9.22 12.90 6.11
CA ALA A 64 8.81 14.21 6.59
C ALA A 64 8.03 15.02 5.53
N ASN A 65 8.49 14.97 4.28
CA ASN A 65 7.86 15.65 3.15
C ASN A 65 6.50 15.03 2.81
N SER A 66 6.45 13.69 2.67
CA SER A 66 5.20 12.98 2.36
C SER A 66 4.16 13.10 3.47
N ARG A 67 4.59 13.21 4.74
CA ARG A 67 3.72 13.46 5.89
C ARG A 67 2.90 14.73 5.73
N GLU A 68 3.52 15.81 5.25
CA GLU A 68 2.84 17.09 5.05
C GLU A 68 1.76 16.96 3.97
N THR A 69 2.08 16.33 2.85
CA THR A 69 1.14 16.04 1.77
C THR A 69 -0.06 15.21 2.25
N VAL A 70 0.21 14.13 2.99
CA VAL A 70 -0.85 13.25 3.52
C VAL A 70 -1.74 14.01 4.52
N ARG A 71 -1.17 14.85 5.40
CA ARG A 71 -1.95 15.68 6.33
C ARG A 71 -2.87 16.65 5.62
N GLN A 72 -2.38 17.35 4.60
CA GLN A 72 -3.19 18.27 3.80
C GLN A 72 -4.35 17.53 3.11
N VAL A 73 -4.09 16.36 2.53
CA VAL A 73 -5.13 15.54 1.89
C VAL A 73 -6.16 15.06 2.91
N LEU A 74 -5.74 14.54 4.06
CA LEU A 74 -6.64 14.05 5.11
C LEU A 74 -7.51 15.19 5.67
N ALA A 75 -6.94 16.37 5.89
CA ALA A 75 -7.69 17.54 6.35
C ALA A 75 -8.77 18.00 5.36
N ALA A 76 -8.56 17.80 4.07
CA ALA A 76 -9.52 18.14 3.02
C ALA A 76 -10.53 17.03 2.71
N ASN A 77 -10.33 15.81 3.24
CA ASN A 77 -11.09 14.62 2.84
C ASN A 77 -11.39 13.69 4.04
N GLU A 78 -12.33 14.09 4.89
CA GLU A 78 -12.73 13.35 6.10
C GLU A 78 -13.27 11.93 5.85
N ALA A 79 -13.65 11.61 4.62
CA ALA A 79 -14.18 10.30 4.25
C ALA A 79 -13.12 9.23 3.94
N ILE A 80 -11.83 9.60 3.98
CA ILE A 80 -10.74 8.64 3.77
C ILE A 80 -10.76 7.59 4.89
N LYS A 81 -10.78 6.32 4.48
CA LYS A 81 -10.85 5.14 5.33
C LYS A 81 -9.50 4.42 5.45
N THR A 82 -8.55 4.69 4.55
CA THR A 82 -7.19 4.12 4.57
C THR A 82 -6.23 4.95 3.73
N VAL A 83 -4.97 4.97 4.15
CA VAL A 83 -3.84 5.59 3.43
C VAL A 83 -2.82 4.50 3.09
N ILE A 84 -2.44 4.41 1.82
CA ILE A 84 -1.59 3.35 1.27
C ILE A 84 -0.33 3.98 0.69
N ASP A 85 0.81 3.65 1.27
CA ASP A 85 2.12 4.06 0.78
C ASP A 85 2.74 2.93 -0.06
N VAL A 86 2.89 3.17 -1.35
CA VAL A 86 3.32 2.12 -2.30
C VAL A 86 4.82 2.25 -2.60
N HIS A 87 5.54 1.18 -2.29
CA HIS A 87 6.98 1.01 -2.45
C HIS A 87 7.30 -0.27 -3.24
N ARG A 88 8.59 -0.46 -3.52
CA ARG A 88 9.16 -1.75 -3.94
C ARG A 88 10.35 -2.13 -3.08
N ASP A 89 10.46 -3.41 -2.72
CA ASP A 89 11.55 -3.90 -1.87
C ASP A 89 12.91 -3.74 -2.57
N ALA A 90 13.99 -3.63 -1.81
CA ALA A 90 15.34 -3.43 -2.33
C ALA A 90 16.35 -4.16 -1.44
N LEU A 91 16.29 -5.49 -1.48
CA LEU A 91 17.14 -6.30 -0.63
C LEU A 91 18.62 -6.15 -1.03
N PRO A 92 19.55 -6.26 -0.06
CA PRO A 92 20.98 -6.19 -0.35
C PRO A 92 21.44 -7.33 -1.28
N GLU A 93 20.79 -8.49 -1.17
CA GLU A 93 21.08 -9.68 -1.96
C GLU A 93 19.82 -10.20 -2.65
N VAL A 94 20.00 -10.65 -3.90
CA VAL A 94 18.98 -11.37 -4.67
C VAL A 94 18.64 -12.65 -3.93
N GLN A 95 17.36 -12.83 -3.62
CA GLN A 95 16.87 -14.03 -2.94
C GLN A 95 16.59 -15.14 -3.95
N GLY A 96 16.17 -16.32 -3.48
CA GLY A 96 15.77 -17.42 -4.37
C GLY A 96 14.73 -16.99 -5.43
N GLU A 97 14.69 -17.70 -6.56
CA GLU A 97 13.89 -17.34 -7.74
C GLU A 97 12.40 -17.08 -7.46
N ARG A 98 11.86 -17.71 -6.41
CA ARG A 98 10.47 -17.56 -5.97
C ARG A 98 10.32 -16.70 -4.72
N TYR A 99 11.19 -15.71 -4.51
CA TYR A 99 11.00 -14.76 -3.41
C TYR A 99 10.01 -13.68 -3.80
N ALA A 100 10.29 -12.97 -4.89
CA ALA A 100 9.54 -11.78 -5.28
C ALA A 100 8.38 -12.03 -6.24
N THR A 101 8.25 -13.22 -6.85
CA THR A 101 7.22 -13.50 -7.87
C THR A 101 6.45 -14.81 -7.63
N VAL A 102 5.18 -14.81 -8.01
CA VAL A 102 4.24 -15.94 -7.88
C VAL A 102 3.36 -16.03 -9.14
N ASP A 103 2.89 -17.24 -9.50
CA ASP A 103 1.86 -17.39 -10.53
C ASP A 103 0.47 -17.24 -9.91
N ILE A 104 -0.34 -16.32 -10.43
CA ILE A 104 -1.74 -16.17 -10.06
C ILE A 104 -2.58 -16.30 -11.33
N GLY A 105 -3.25 -17.44 -11.49
CA GLY A 105 -4.12 -17.70 -12.62
C GLY A 105 -3.38 -17.80 -13.96
N GLY A 106 -2.21 -18.43 -13.98
CA GLY A 106 -1.40 -18.66 -15.19
C GLY A 106 -0.63 -17.44 -15.67
N LYS A 107 -0.48 -16.42 -14.83
CA LYS A 107 0.28 -15.20 -15.14
C LYS A 107 1.11 -14.78 -13.92
N PRO A 108 2.38 -14.37 -14.12
CA PRO A 108 3.27 -13.97 -13.05
C PRO A 108 2.82 -12.65 -12.41
N ALA A 109 2.91 -12.57 -11.09
CA ALA A 109 2.61 -11.41 -10.26
C ALA A 109 3.74 -11.22 -9.22
N ALA A 110 4.02 -9.97 -8.87
CA ALA A 110 4.95 -9.61 -7.82
C ALA A 110 4.32 -9.86 -6.43
N ARG A 111 5.02 -10.57 -5.55
CA ARG A 111 4.56 -10.77 -4.18
C ARG A 111 4.58 -9.48 -3.38
N ILE A 112 3.64 -9.36 -2.45
CA ILE A 112 3.40 -8.15 -1.67
C ILE A 112 3.82 -8.40 -0.22
N LEU A 113 4.64 -7.51 0.33
CA LEU A 113 4.94 -7.46 1.77
C LEU A 113 4.25 -6.23 2.37
N PHE A 114 3.62 -6.41 3.51
CA PHE A 114 3.08 -5.31 4.31
C PHE A 114 4.05 -4.95 5.44
N VAL A 115 4.23 -3.66 5.67
CA VAL A 115 5.11 -3.16 6.74
C VAL A 115 4.36 -2.16 7.63
N VAL A 116 4.54 -2.30 8.93
CA VAL A 116 4.06 -1.36 9.95
C VAL A 116 5.27 -0.84 10.73
N GLY A 117 5.43 0.48 10.76
CA GLY A 117 6.42 1.14 11.61
C GLY A 117 5.87 1.34 13.02
N ASP A 118 6.64 0.99 14.06
CA ASP A 118 6.23 1.16 15.46
C ASP A 118 6.80 2.41 16.15
N LEU A 119 7.77 3.10 15.52
CA LEU A 119 8.40 4.28 16.10
C LEU A 119 7.49 5.51 15.89
N SER A 120 7.23 6.25 16.96
CA SER A 120 6.35 7.44 16.95
C SER A 120 4.95 7.17 16.42
N ASN A 121 4.48 5.92 16.47
CA ASN A 121 3.21 5.48 15.93
C ASN A 121 2.22 5.06 17.02
N ALA A 122 1.33 5.99 17.41
CA ALA A 122 0.25 5.71 18.35
C ALA A 122 -0.81 4.75 17.80
N ASN A 123 -0.86 4.53 16.48
CA ASN A 123 -1.81 3.64 15.81
C ASN A 123 -1.20 2.27 15.48
N THR A 124 -0.10 1.87 16.14
CA THR A 124 0.64 0.65 15.76
C THR A 124 -0.27 -0.60 15.79
N GLU A 125 -1.12 -0.72 16.81
CA GLU A 125 -2.04 -1.86 16.94
C GLU A 125 -3.12 -1.85 15.85
N GLU A 126 -3.70 -0.68 15.55
CA GLU A 126 -4.71 -0.51 14.51
C GLU A 126 -4.14 -0.75 13.11
N ASN A 127 -2.94 -0.21 12.84
CA ASN A 127 -2.25 -0.43 11.57
C ASN A 127 -1.91 -1.90 11.38
N LEU A 128 -1.44 -2.58 12.42
CA LEU A 128 -1.16 -4.01 12.39
C LEU A 128 -2.43 -4.83 12.15
N ALA A 129 -3.52 -4.51 12.85
CA ALA A 129 -4.80 -5.19 12.66
C ALA A 129 -5.34 -5.01 11.23
N PHE A 130 -5.22 -3.80 10.67
CA PHE A 130 -5.60 -3.53 9.29
C PHE A 130 -4.71 -4.29 8.29
N ALA A 131 -3.39 -4.26 8.47
CA ALA A 131 -2.44 -5.00 7.64
C ALA A 131 -2.71 -6.51 7.66
N GLU A 132 -3.02 -7.08 8.83
CA GLU A 132 -3.39 -8.49 8.97
C GLU A 132 -4.73 -8.82 8.31
N ALA A 133 -5.72 -7.93 8.37
CA ALA A 133 -6.99 -8.11 7.67
C ALA A 133 -6.78 -8.13 6.14
N VAL A 134 -5.96 -7.21 5.62
CA VAL A 134 -5.58 -7.17 4.19
C VAL A 134 -4.78 -8.42 3.81
N ARG A 135 -3.79 -8.83 4.61
CA ARG A 135 -3.02 -10.07 4.39
C ARG A 135 -3.94 -11.28 4.34
N ALA A 136 -4.80 -11.47 5.35
CA ALA A 136 -5.69 -12.61 5.44
C ALA A 136 -6.66 -12.67 4.25
N LYS A 137 -7.18 -11.51 3.83
CA LYS A 137 -8.03 -11.44 2.64
C LYS A 137 -7.25 -11.74 1.36
N MET A 138 -6.01 -11.28 1.25
CA MET A 138 -5.12 -11.59 0.13
C MET A 138 -4.82 -13.08 0.05
N ASP A 139 -4.53 -13.74 1.18
CA ASP A 139 -4.28 -15.18 1.23
C ASP A 139 -5.53 -15.99 0.83
N GLN A 140 -6.73 -15.49 1.11
CA GLN A 140 -7.99 -16.10 0.68
C GLN A 140 -8.23 -15.97 -0.83
N LEU A 141 -8.04 -14.77 -1.39
CA LEU A 141 -8.34 -14.49 -2.81
C LEU A 141 -7.22 -14.94 -3.75
N TYR A 142 -5.98 -14.77 -3.33
CA TYR A 142 -4.77 -14.94 -4.14
C TYR A 142 -3.67 -15.68 -3.36
N PRO A 143 -3.84 -16.99 -3.10
CA PRO A 143 -2.89 -17.77 -2.29
C PRO A 143 -1.44 -17.63 -2.78
N GLY A 144 -0.54 -17.26 -1.86
CA GLY A 144 0.89 -17.10 -2.14
C GLY A 144 1.30 -15.73 -2.69
N LEU A 145 0.37 -14.80 -2.90
CA LEU A 145 0.68 -13.41 -3.26
C LEU A 145 1.29 -12.64 -2.08
N SER A 146 0.88 -12.92 -0.85
CA SER A 146 1.43 -12.26 0.32
C SER A 146 2.77 -12.86 0.78
N ARG A 147 3.69 -11.98 1.21
CA ARG A 147 4.89 -12.32 2.00
C ARG A 147 4.67 -12.12 3.50
N GLY A 148 3.45 -11.79 3.92
CA GLY A 148 3.08 -11.53 5.31
C GLY A 148 3.13 -10.05 5.69
N VAL A 149 3.06 -9.82 7.01
CA VAL A 149 3.19 -8.51 7.66
C VAL A 149 4.48 -8.49 8.47
N LYS A 150 5.23 -7.39 8.41
CA LYS A 150 6.39 -7.14 9.27
C LYS A 150 6.20 -5.87 10.08
N ILE A 151 6.58 -5.92 11.35
CA ILE A 151 6.76 -4.74 12.18
C ILE A 151 8.24 -4.35 12.10
N GLN A 152 8.50 -3.06 11.90
CA GLN A 152 9.86 -2.51 11.89
C GLN A 152 9.94 -1.32 12.83
N HIS A 153 11.10 -1.16 13.48
CA HIS A 153 11.35 -0.05 14.39
C HIS A 153 11.77 1.20 13.62
N ASP A 154 10.80 1.87 13.01
CA ASP A 154 11.01 3.04 12.16
C ASP A 154 9.72 3.88 12.05
N ASP A 155 9.86 5.16 11.71
CA ASP A 155 8.75 6.13 11.59
C ASP A 155 8.30 6.25 10.13
N TYR A 156 7.35 5.39 9.77
CA TYR A 156 6.81 5.30 8.43
C TYR A 156 5.44 5.99 8.27
N ASN A 157 5.20 7.08 8.99
CA ASN A 157 3.95 7.85 8.92
C ASN A 157 2.67 7.07 9.30
N GLY A 158 2.80 5.92 9.98
CA GLY A 158 1.65 5.12 10.44
C GLY A 158 0.75 5.87 11.44
N ASN A 159 1.31 6.86 12.14
CA ASN A 159 0.58 7.75 13.04
C ASN A 159 -0.46 8.64 12.34
N LEU A 160 -0.41 8.77 11.01
CA LEU A 160 -1.31 9.66 10.26
C LEU A 160 -2.74 9.12 10.13
N HIS A 161 -2.93 7.80 10.22
CA HIS A 161 -4.25 7.20 10.07
C HIS A 161 -4.30 5.82 10.74
N PRO A 162 -5.40 5.41 11.41
CA PRO A 162 -5.50 4.09 12.06
C PRO A 162 -5.45 2.90 11.08
N ASN A 163 -5.79 3.14 9.82
CA ASN A 163 -5.63 2.19 8.72
C ASN A 163 -4.53 2.64 7.74
N ALA A 164 -3.37 3.04 8.24
CA ALA A 164 -2.19 3.31 7.42
C ALA A 164 -1.49 2.00 7.06
N LEU A 165 -1.07 1.87 5.79
CA LEU A 165 -0.48 0.63 5.28
C LEU A 165 0.65 0.94 4.30
N GLN A 166 1.86 0.49 4.61
CA GLN A 166 2.91 0.41 3.60
C GLN A 166 2.84 -0.91 2.86
N VAL A 167 3.00 -0.82 1.55
CA VAL A 167 2.87 -1.94 0.63
C VAL A 167 4.11 -2.00 -0.25
N PHE A 168 4.93 -3.03 -0.03
CA PHE A 168 6.11 -3.31 -0.82
C PHE A 168 5.75 -4.34 -1.89
N ILE A 169 5.55 -3.87 -3.12
CA ILE A 169 5.12 -4.70 -4.25
C ILE A 169 6.36 -5.15 -5.04
N GLY A 170 6.70 -6.43 -4.92
CA GLY A 170 7.88 -6.99 -5.54
C GLY A 170 9.20 -6.54 -4.91
N GLU A 171 10.27 -6.77 -5.66
CA GLU A 171 11.65 -6.43 -5.29
C GLU A 171 12.38 -5.85 -6.51
N TYR A 172 13.25 -4.86 -6.31
CA TYR A 172 13.92 -4.07 -7.34
C TYR A 172 14.54 -4.90 -8.47
N ARG A 173 15.26 -5.98 -8.14
CA ARG A 173 15.99 -6.82 -9.11
C ARG A 173 15.21 -8.06 -9.54
N GLN A 174 14.22 -8.48 -8.75
CA GLN A 174 13.50 -9.74 -8.96
C GLN A 174 12.05 -9.57 -9.45
N SER A 175 11.60 -8.34 -9.66
CA SER A 175 10.26 -8.05 -10.17
C SER A 175 10.31 -7.05 -11.32
N THR A 176 9.40 -7.21 -12.26
CA THR A 176 9.15 -6.27 -13.35
C THR A 176 7.99 -5.33 -13.02
N LEU A 177 7.92 -4.18 -13.70
CA LEU A 177 6.78 -3.27 -13.60
C LEU A 177 5.46 -3.95 -14.00
N GLU A 178 5.47 -4.84 -14.98
CA GLU A 178 4.29 -5.59 -15.41
C GLU A 178 3.75 -6.50 -14.28
N GLU A 179 4.63 -7.24 -13.62
CA GLU A 179 4.25 -8.09 -12.48
C GLU A 179 3.76 -7.26 -11.29
N ALA A 180 4.37 -6.09 -11.04
CA ALA A 180 3.98 -5.18 -9.97
C ALA A 180 2.61 -4.53 -10.24
N THR A 181 2.37 -4.02 -11.44
CA THR A 181 1.06 -3.45 -11.82
C THR A 181 -0.05 -4.50 -11.82
N ARG A 182 0.23 -5.75 -12.24
CA ARG A 182 -0.71 -6.86 -12.06
C ARG A 182 -1.07 -7.05 -10.58
N SER A 183 -0.08 -6.99 -9.70
CA SER A 183 -0.27 -7.20 -8.25
C SER A 183 -1.04 -6.05 -7.62
N ALA A 184 -0.87 -4.82 -8.12
CA ALA A 184 -1.69 -3.67 -7.75
C ALA A 184 -3.17 -3.87 -8.10
N GLN A 185 -3.49 -4.47 -9.25
CA GLN A 185 -4.88 -4.82 -9.61
C GLN A 185 -5.46 -5.86 -8.64
N LEU A 186 -4.69 -6.91 -8.32
CA LEU A 186 -5.12 -7.93 -7.36
C LEU A 186 -5.30 -7.33 -5.95
N LEU A 187 -4.39 -6.44 -5.53
CA LEU A 187 -4.49 -5.73 -4.27
C LEU A 187 -5.74 -4.83 -4.19
N ALA A 188 -6.15 -4.22 -5.31
CA ALA A 188 -7.38 -3.42 -5.34
C ALA A 188 -8.62 -4.24 -4.95
N ASP A 189 -8.72 -5.49 -5.44
CA ASP A 189 -9.81 -6.40 -5.05
C ASP A 189 -9.79 -6.74 -3.56
N VAL A 190 -8.58 -6.98 -3.02
CA VAL A 190 -8.37 -7.27 -1.59
C VAL A 190 -8.82 -6.09 -0.73
N VAL A 191 -8.29 -4.89 -1.02
CA VAL A 191 -8.61 -3.67 -0.26
C VAL A 191 -10.10 -3.37 -0.32
N ARG A 192 -10.73 -3.47 -1.50
CA ARG A 192 -12.17 -3.33 -1.65
C ARG A 192 -12.96 -4.30 -0.77
N SER A 193 -12.57 -5.58 -0.74
CA SER A 193 -13.27 -6.58 0.09
C SER A 193 -13.17 -6.24 1.57
N VAL A 194 -11.98 -5.86 2.05
CA VAL A 194 -11.76 -5.47 3.45
C VAL A 194 -12.60 -4.24 3.82
N LEU A 195 -12.59 -3.19 2.99
CA LEU A 195 -13.37 -1.98 3.27
C LEU A 195 -14.89 -2.25 3.31
N ASN A 196 -15.39 -3.11 2.44
CA ASN A 196 -16.80 -3.50 2.41
C ASN A 196 -17.21 -4.35 3.63
N GLU A 197 -16.35 -5.29 4.04
CA GLU A 197 -16.59 -6.15 5.21
C GLU A 197 -16.59 -5.34 6.52
N THR A 198 -15.68 -4.37 6.65
CA THR A 198 -15.66 -3.43 7.78
C THR A 198 -16.94 -2.61 7.85
N GLN A 199 -17.41 -2.08 6.72
CA GLN A 199 -18.66 -1.32 6.68
C GLN A 199 -19.88 -2.17 7.02
N ALA A 200 -19.94 -3.42 6.53
CA ALA A 200 -21.01 -4.35 6.88
C ALA A 200 -21.03 -4.68 8.37
N THR A 201 -19.85 -4.84 8.99
CA THR A 201 -19.71 -5.10 10.43
C THR A 201 -20.18 -3.92 11.27
N LEU A 202 -19.79 -2.69 10.90
CA LEU A 202 -20.24 -1.46 11.57
C LEU A 202 -21.77 -1.26 11.46
N ASN A 203 -22.35 -1.56 10.29
CA ASN A 203 -23.79 -1.47 10.13
C ASN A 203 -24.51 -2.48 11.04
N ARG A 204 -24.01 -3.72 11.13
CA ARG A 204 -24.59 -4.76 11.99
C ARG A 204 -24.45 -4.43 13.48
N SER A 205 -23.31 -3.89 13.91
CA SER A 205 -23.13 -3.48 15.31
C SER A 205 -24.10 -2.34 15.67
N PHE A 206 -24.28 -1.35 14.80
CA PHE A 206 -25.22 -0.25 14.98
C PHE A 206 -26.69 -0.72 15.05
N LEU A 207 -27.08 -1.64 14.18
CA LEU A 207 -28.40 -2.28 14.21
C LEU A 207 -28.61 -3.16 15.46
N GLY A 208 -27.54 -3.73 16.02
CA GLY A 208 -27.57 -4.55 17.24
C GLY A 208 -27.68 -3.79 18.56
N ILE A 209 -27.43 -2.47 18.58
CA ILE A 209 -27.68 -1.58 19.74
C ILE A 209 -29.14 -1.07 19.74
N ALA A 210 -29.84 -1.24 18.62
CA ALA A 210 -31.24 -0.87 18.46
C ALA A 210 -32.14 -2.11 18.59
N GLY A 211 -32.30 -2.63 19.80
CA GLY A 211 -33.52 -3.37 20.15
C GLY A 211 -33.44 -4.25 21.40
N PRO A 212 -34.61 -4.56 22.01
CA PRO A 212 -35.76 -3.69 22.28
C PRO A 212 -35.62 -2.90 23.60
#